data_AF-A0A9D2AK80-F1
#
_entry.id   AF-A0A9D2AK80-F1
#
_cell.length_a   1.000
_cell.length_b   1.000
_cell.length_c   1.000
_cell.angle_alpha   90.00
_cell.angle_beta   90.00
_cell.angle_gamma   90.00
#
_symmetry.space_group_name_H-M   'P 1'
#
loop_
_entity.id
_entity.type
_entity.pdbx_description
1 polymer ?
#
loop_
_entity_poly.entity_id
_entity_poly.type
_entity_poly.pdbx_seq_one_letter_code
_entity_poly.pdbx_strand_id
1 'polypeptide(L)'
;MSFAEYLPYFKKMINRQITWTTRRPEDGLIRAGYPLYDQQMLQFAHEYKMSSNFDRHYRRTLRMHGIKPKLNHATVGDVILANNPMVTKAMISLIIDEEDMEQGLWAQAMQDGYFYRLLKSLASSMVAA
;
A
#
# COMPACT_ATOMS: atom_id res chain seq x y z
N MET A 1 -9.14 -8.61 9.30
CA MET A 1 -9.20 -8.38 7.83
C MET A 1 -8.73 -9.63 7.11
N SER A 2 -9.34 -9.97 5.97
CA SER A 2 -8.85 -11.02 5.08
C SER A 2 -8.22 -10.38 3.84
N PHE A 3 -6.93 -10.66 3.58
CA PHE A 3 -6.26 -10.13 2.38
C PHE A 3 -6.89 -10.63 1.08
N ALA A 4 -7.45 -11.84 1.10
CA ALA A 4 -8.07 -12.46 -0.07
C ALA A 4 -9.30 -11.68 -0.56
N GLU A 5 -10.06 -11.06 0.34
CA GLU A 5 -11.26 -10.27 0.01
C GLU A 5 -10.92 -9.01 -0.80
N TYR A 6 -9.74 -8.43 -0.56
CA TYR A 6 -9.26 -7.24 -1.26
C TYR A 6 -8.50 -7.53 -2.57
N LEU A 7 -8.11 -8.78 -2.82
CA LEU A 7 -7.37 -9.15 -4.05
C LEU A 7 -8.14 -8.80 -5.35
N PRO A 8 -9.45 -9.10 -5.48
CA PRO A 8 -10.22 -8.72 -6.67
C PRO A 8 -10.25 -7.21 -6.89
N TYR A 9 -10.35 -6.42 -5.81
CA TYR A 9 -10.33 -4.97 -5.86
C TYR A 9 -8.98 -4.46 -6.40
N PHE A 10 -7.86 -4.83 -5.75
CA PHE A 10 -6.55 -4.36 -6.19
C PHE A 10 -6.15 -4.85 -7.58
N LYS A 11 -6.62 -6.02 -8.01
CA LYS A 11 -6.44 -6.48 -9.38
C LYS A 11 -7.12 -5.57 -10.40
N LYS A 12 -8.32 -5.05 -10.10
CA LYS A 12 -9.07 -4.14 -10.98
C LYS A 12 -8.46 -2.74 -11.05
N MET A 13 -7.69 -2.33 -10.04
CA MET A 13 -7.10 -1.00 -9.99
C MET A 13 -5.77 -0.87 -10.78
N ILE A 14 -5.19 -2.00 -11.18
CA ILE A 14 -3.98 -2.02 -12.03
C ILE A 14 -4.27 -1.27 -13.34
N ASN A 15 -3.39 -0.34 -13.71
CA ASN A 15 -3.52 0.57 -14.86
C ASN A 15 -4.74 1.50 -14.84
N ARG A 16 -5.53 1.54 -13.75
CA ARG A 16 -6.69 2.44 -13.65
C ARG A 16 -6.22 3.84 -13.27
N GLN A 17 -6.63 4.86 -14.01
CA GLN A 17 -6.36 6.23 -13.63
C GLN A 17 -7.13 6.60 -12.36
N ILE A 18 -6.42 7.16 -11.38
CA ILE A 18 -7.01 7.69 -10.15
C ILE A 18 -7.18 9.20 -10.34
N THR A 19 -8.38 9.69 -10.04
CA THR A 19 -8.70 11.11 -10.15
C THR A 19 -7.97 11.88 -9.06
N TRP A 20 -7.36 13.01 -9.43
CA TRP A 20 -6.76 13.96 -8.50
C TRP A 20 -7.65 15.19 -8.39
N THR A 21 -7.72 15.80 -7.21
CA THR A 21 -8.46 17.04 -6.98
C THR A 21 -7.55 18.08 -6.31
N THR A 22 -7.75 19.35 -6.67
CA THR A 22 -7.04 20.50 -6.08
C THR A 22 -7.93 21.31 -5.13
N ARG A 23 -9.21 20.93 -4.97
CA ARG A 23 -10.19 21.65 -4.16
C ARG A 23 -10.54 20.87 -2.90
N ARG A 24 -10.15 21.39 -1.74
CA ARG A 24 -10.90 21.16 -0.50
C ARG A 24 -12.05 22.19 -0.47
N PRO A 25 -13.32 21.79 -0.26
CA PRO A 25 -14.45 22.72 -0.26
C PRO A 25 -14.43 23.76 0.87
N GLU A 26 -13.59 23.59 1.88
CA GLU A 26 -13.75 24.26 3.18
C GLU A 26 -12.92 25.55 3.32
N ASP A 27 -11.83 25.71 2.57
CA ASP A 27 -10.88 26.81 2.73
C ASP A 27 -10.50 27.56 1.43
N GLY A 28 -10.96 27.09 0.26
CA GLY A 28 -10.76 27.78 -1.03
C GLY A 28 -9.31 27.84 -1.53
N LEU A 29 -8.37 27.16 -0.85
CA LEU A 29 -6.96 27.14 -1.20
C LEU A 29 -6.66 26.08 -2.26
N ILE A 30 -6.02 26.49 -3.37
CA ILE A 30 -5.48 25.57 -4.38
C ILE A 30 -4.22 24.92 -3.79
N ARG A 31 -4.29 23.65 -3.43
CA ARG A 31 -3.13 22.86 -2.99
C ARG A 31 -2.58 22.02 -4.15
N ALA A 32 -1.35 21.54 -4.01
CA ALA A 32 -0.88 20.39 -4.79
C ALA A 32 -1.98 19.32 -4.72
N GLY A 33 -2.44 18.83 -5.88
CA GLY A 33 -3.62 17.99 -5.94
C GLY A 33 -3.47 16.75 -5.06
N TYR A 34 -4.56 16.28 -4.45
CA TYR A 34 -4.59 15.02 -3.72
C TYR A 34 -5.44 13.99 -4.47
N PRO A 35 -5.06 12.71 -4.42
CA PRO A 35 -5.82 11.64 -5.03
C PRO A 35 -7.18 11.45 -4.33
N LEU A 36 -8.22 11.22 -5.12
CA LEU A 36 -9.55 10.83 -4.65
C LEU A 36 -9.63 9.31 -4.59
N TYR A 37 -9.54 8.78 -3.37
CA TYR A 37 -9.69 7.36 -3.10
C TYR A 37 -11.15 6.97 -2.95
N ASP A 38 -11.51 5.80 -3.49
CA ASP A 38 -12.83 5.22 -3.28
C ASP A 38 -12.97 4.62 -1.87
N GLN A 39 -14.20 4.27 -1.51
CA GLN A 39 -14.50 3.72 -0.18
C GLN A 39 -13.77 2.40 0.09
N GLN A 40 -13.50 1.58 -0.92
CA GLN A 40 -12.81 0.30 -0.72
C GLN A 40 -11.33 0.51 -0.37
N MET A 41 -10.65 1.46 -1.02
CA MET A 41 -9.29 1.84 -0.64
C MET A 41 -9.23 2.42 0.78
N LEU A 42 -10.16 3.33 1.11
CA LEU A 42 -10.23 3.95 2.44
C LEU A 42 -10.47 2.91 3.53
N GLN A 43 -11.40 1.98 3.29
CA GLN A 43 -11.70 0.87 4.21
C GLN A 43 -10.47 -0.03 4.38
N PHE A 44 -9.80 -0.41 3.29
CA PHE A 44 -8.59 -1.22 3.36
C PHE A 44 -7.51 -0.55 4.21
N ALA A 45 -7.23 0.73 3.97
CA ALA A 45 -6.21 1.46 4.71
C ALA A 45 -6.53 1.53 6.20
N HIS A 46 -7.79 1.83 6.55
CA HIS A 46 -8.26 1.87 7.92
C HIS A 46 -8.12 0.51 8.61
N GLU A 47 -8.66 -0.56 8.01
CA GLU A 47 -8.60 -1.91 8.56
C GLU A 47 -7.15 -2.40 8.70
N TYR A 48 -6.31 -2.12 7.71
CA TYR A 48 -4.90 -2.50 7.73
C TYR A 48 -4.18 -1.83 8.90
N LYS A 49 -4.29 -0.50 9.05
CA LYS A 49 -3.68 0.27 10.15
C LYS A 49 -4.12 -0.23 11.53
N MET A 50 -5.38 -0.65 11.67
CA MET A 50 -5.94 -1.15 12.94
C MET A 50 -5.64 -2.64 13.20
N SER A 51 -5.14 -3.37 12.21
CA SER A 51 -4.85 -4.79 12.34
C SER A 51 -3.48 -5.07 12.98
N SER A 52 -3.30 -6.29 13.48
CA SER A 52 -1.98 -6.80 13.92
C SER A 52 -0.97 -6.98 12.78
N ASN A 53 -1.37 -6.76 11.53
CA ASN A 53 -0.46 -6.80 10.38
C ASN A 53 0.27 -5.48 10.15
N PHE A 54 -0.20 -4.39 10.74
CA PHE A 54 0.49 -3.11 10.65
C PHE A 54 1.79 -3.14 11.44
N ASP A 55 2.90 -2.99 10.75
CA ASP A 55 4.22 -2.91 11.35
C ASP A 55 4.54 -1.46 11.70
N ARG A 56 4.45 -1.08 12.98
CA ARG A 56 4.76 0.28 13.45
C ARG A 56 6.23 0.69 13.25
N HIS A 57 7.11 -0.26 12.95
CA HIS A 57 8.54 -0.07 12.72
C HIS A 57 8.93 -0.40 11.28
N TYR A 58 8.00 -0.31 10.33
CA TYR A 58 8.17 -0.73 8.94
C TYR A 58 9.49 -0.26 8.29
N ARG A 59 9.92 1.00 8.50
CA ARG A 59 11.19 1.50 7.94
C ARG A 59 12.40 0.74 8.49
N ARG A 60 12.38 0.41 9.78
CA ARG A 60 13.45 -0.37 10.44
C ARG A 60 13.43 -1.80 9.96
N THR A 61 12.25 -2.42 9.90
CA THR A 61 12.06 -3.79 9.41
C THR A 61 12.62 -3.95 7.99
N LEU A 62 12.24 -3.08 7.05
CA LEU A 62 12.77 -3.11 5.68
C LEU A 62 14.31 -3.02 5.66
N ARG A 63 14.89 -2.07 6.40
CA ARG A 63 16.35 -1.89 6.46
C ARG A 63 17.09 -3.08 7.05
N MET A 64 16.55 -3.73 8.09
CA MET A 64 17.16 -4.92 8.70
C MET A 64 17.24 -6.09 7.71
N HIS A 65 16.36 -6.12 6.71
CA HIS A 65 16.37 -7.10 5.63
C HIS A 65 17.10 -6.62 4.36
N GLY A 66 17.88 -5.53 4.45
CA GLY A 66 18.63 -4.98 3.31
C GLY A 66 17.77 -4.26 2.28
N ILE A 67 16.50 -3.99 2.60
CA ILE A 67 15.54 -3.38 1.67
C ILE A 67 15.42 -1.88 1.96
N LYS A 68 15.53 -1.07 0.91
CA LYS A 68 15.39 0.39 1.03
C LYS A 68 13.91 0.76 1.26
N PRO A 69 13.57 1.54 2.30
CA PRO A 69 12.19 1.94 2.57
C PRO A 69 11.75 3.04 1.60
N LYS A 70 11.41 2.63 0.37
CA LYS A 70 10.91 3.50 -0.70
C LYS A 70 10.02 2.70 -1.63
N LEU A 71 8.87 3.24 -2.01
CA LEU A 71 8.04 2.66 -3.05
C LEU A 71 8.67 2.82 -4.43
N ASN A 72 9.02 1.70 -5.06
CA ASN A 72 9.39 1.61 -6.48
C ASN A 72 9.41 0.13 -6.89
N HIS A 73 9.54 -0.12 -8.19
CA HIS A 73 9.50 -1.48 -8.75
C HIS A 73 10.59 -2.40 -8.18
N ALA A 74 11.83 -1.92 -8.06
CA ALA A 74 12.95 -2.71 -7.56
C ALA A 74 12.72 -3.12 -6.09
N THR A 75 12.39 -2.16 -5.22
CA THR A 75 12.11 -2.44 -3.81
C THR A 75 10.97 -3.45 -3.65
N VAL A 76 9.87 -3.29 -4.40
CA VAL A 76 8.73 -4.23 -4.29
C VAL A 76 9.10 -5.62 -4.81
N GLY A 77 9.94 -5.68 -5.85
CA GLY A 77 10.54 -6.93 -6.32
C GLY A 77 11.34 -7.63 -5.22
N ASP A 78 12.24 -6.92 -4.55
CA ASP A 78 13.06 -7.45 -3.45
C ASP A 78 12.18 -7.97 -2.29
N VAL A 79 11.11 -7.23 -1.95
CA VAL A 79 10.14 -7.65 -0.92
C VAL A 79 9.46 -8.97 -1.27
N ILE A 80 9.01 -9.12 -2.53
CA ILE A 80 8.35 -10.36 -2.99
C ILE A 80 9.35 -11.52 -3.02
N LEU A 81 10.57 -11.28 -3.51
CA LEU A 81 11.63 -12.29 -3.58
C LEU A 81 12.10 -12.77 -2.20
N ALA A 82 12.10 -11.88 -1.20
CA ALA A 82 12.42 -12.25 0.17
C ALA A 82 11.45 -13.30 0.75
N ASN A 83 10.25 -13.45 0.16
CA ASN A 83 9.20 -14.39 0.57
C ASN A 83 8.96 -14.40 2.09
N ASN A 84 9.06 -13.22 2.71
CA ASN A 84 8.98 -13.05 4.15
C ASN A 84 7.71 -12.24 4.49
N PRO A 85 6.74 -12.83 5.21
CA PRO A 85 5.52 -12.14 5.58
C PRO A 85 5.76 -10.85 6.39
N MET A 86 6.78 -10.81 7.23
CA MET A 86 7.13 -9.63 8.03
C MET A 86 7.58 -8.48 7.13
N VAL A 87 8.45 -8.77 6.16
CA VAL A 87 8.95 -7.78 5.18
C VAL A 87 7.80 -7.28 4.28
N THR A 88 6.92 -8.18 3.87
CA THR A 88 5.76 -7.83 3.04
C THR A 88 4.79 -6.92 3.80
N LYS A 89 4.51 -7.24 5.07
CA LYS A 89 3.69 -6.40 5.95
C LYS A 89 4.33 -5.03 6.20
N ALA A 90 5.64 -4.98 6.37
CA ALA A 90 6.37 -3.72 6.50
C ALA A 90 6.23 -2.86 5.23
N MET A 91 6.34 -3.46 4.04
CA MET A 91 6.16 -2.71 2.79
C MET A 91 4.75 -2.15 2.63
N ILE A 92 3.70 -2.93 2.96
CA ILE A 92 2.32 -2.42 2.93
C ILE A 92 2.12 -1.31 3.96
N SER A 93 2.70 -1.46 5.16
CA SER A 93 2.62 -0.44 6.22
C SER A 93 3.28 0.87 5.77
N LEU A 94 4.41 0.80 5.07
CA LEU A 94 5.07 1.96 4.47
C LEU A 94 4.13 2.67 3.48
N ILE A 95 3.55 1.92 2.54
CA ILE A 95 2.64 2.52 1.54
C ILE A 95 1.43 3.17 2.22
N ILE A 96 0.85 2.50 3.22
CA ILE A 96 -0.35 2.94 3.91
C ILE A 96 -0.11 4.15 4.82
N ASP A 97 1.03 4.20 5.50
CA ASP A 97 1.33 5.25 6.48
C ASP A 97 1.93 6.50 5.85
N GLU A 98 2.71 6.36 4.76
CA GLU A 98 3.44 7.49 4.19
C GLU A 98 2.62 8.35 3.22
N GLU A 99 1.36 8.00 2.92
CA GLU A 99 0.48 8.80 2.04
C GLU A 99 0.32 10.26 2.48
N ASP A 100 0.31 10.51 3.79
CA ASP A 100 0.22 11.86 4.34
C ASP A 100 1.51 12.68 4.14
N MET A 101 2.65 12.00 3.94
CA MET A 101 3.97 12.61 3.72
C MET A 101 4.31 12.72 2.23
N GLU A 102 3.98 11.70 1.44
CA GLU A 102 4.19 11.62 -0.01
C GLU A 102 2.83 11.28 -0.66
N GLN A 103 2.11 12.33 -1.07
CA GLN A 103 0.78 12.18 -1.65
C GLN A 103 0.83 11.35 -2.93
N GLY A 104 -0.09 10.40 -3.07
CA GLY A 104 -0.19 9.55 -4.26
C GLY A 104 0.53 8.20 -4.15
N LEU A 105 1.05 7.83 -2.98
CA LEU A 105 1.64 6.50 -2.78
C LEU A 105 0.60 5.38 -2.95
N TRP A 106 -0.62 5.53 -2.42
CA TRP A 106 -1.65 4.53 -2.65
C TRP A 106 -2.06 4.51 -4.11
N ALA A 107 -2.12 5.69 -4.75
CA ALA A 107 -2.44 5.80 -6.16
C ALA A 107 -1.43 5.04 -7.03
N GLN A 108 -0.14 5.30 -6.82
CA GLN A 108 0.95 4.57 -7.46
C GLN A 108 0.87 3.07 -7.16
N ALA A 109 0.68 2.68 -5.90
CA ALA A 109 0.63 1.28 -5.51
C ALA A 109 -0.55 0.50 -6.08
N MET A 110 -1.68 1.16 -6.31
CA MET A 110 -2.82 0.60 -7.01
C MET A 110 -2.55 0.47 -8.51
N GLN A 111 -2.07 1.55 -9.13
CA GLN A 111 -1.83 1.63 -10.58
C GLN A 111 -0.77 0.64 -11.06
N ASP A 112 0.37 0.60 -10.37
CA ASP A 112 1.49 -0.29 -10.69
C ASP A 112 1.22 -1.75 -10.26
N GLY A 113 0.12 -2.00 -9.52
CA GLY A 113 -0.25 -3.31 -9.00
C GLY A 113 0.60 -3.80 -7.82
N TYR A 114 1.27 -2.90 -7.10
CA TYR A 114 2.05 -3.26 -5.90
C TYR A 114 1.16 -3.86 -4.81
N PHE A 115 0.00 -3.26 -4.49
CA PHE A 115 -0.91 -3.83 -3.49
C PHE A 115 -1.34 -5.25 -3.87
N TYR A 116 -1.75 -5.48 -5.12
CA TYR A 116 -2.16 -6.80 -5.58
C TYR A 116 -1.05 -7.85 -5.40
N ARG A 117 0.18 -7.54 -5.81
CA ARG A 117 1.32 -8.46 -5.68
C ARG A 117 1.67 -8.75 -4.21
N LEU A 118 1.74 -7.71 -3.38
CA LEU A 118 2.09 -7.84 -1.96
C LEU A 118 1.04 -8.65 -1.20
N LEU A 119 -0.26 -8.36 -1.41
CA LEU A 119 -1.35 -9.09 -0.76
C LEU A 119 -1.42 -10.54 -1.25
N LYS A 120 -1.16 -10.78 -2.55
CA LYS A 120 -1.13 -12.14 -3.09
C LYS A 120 0.01 -12.94 -2.44
N SER A 121 1.18 -12.33 -2.28
CA SER A 121 2.31 -12.95 -1.57
C SER A 121 1.94 -13.32 -0.14
N LEU A 122 1.27 -12.42 0.60
CA LEU A 122 0.81 -12.72 1.96
C LEU A 122 -0.21 -13.87 2.00
N ALA A 123 -1.23 -13.82 1.13
CA ALA A 123 -2.26 -14.84 1.07
C ALA A 123 -1.66 -16.23 0.75
N SER A 124 -0.70 -16.31 -0.19
CA SER A 124 -0.01 -17.56 -0.51
C SER A 124 0.88 -18.05 0.63
N SER A 125 1.57 -17.15 1.33
CA SER A 125 2.42 -17.53 2.47
C SER A 125 1.61 -18.05 3.68
N MET A 126 0.34 -17.66 3.81
CA MET A 126 -0.55 -18.11 4.89
C MET A 126 -1.20 -19.48 4.63
N VAL A 127 -1.16 -19.98 3.39
CA VAL A 127 -1.69 -21.32 3.04
C VAL A 127 -0.59 -22.39 3.13
N ALA A 128 0.68 -21.98 3.12
CA ALA A 128 1.84 -22.88 3.17
C ALA A 128 2.42 -23.09 4.57
N ALA A 129 1.79 -22.52 5.62
CA ALA A 129 2.17 -22.64 7.02
C ALA A 129 1.09 -23.40 7.80
#